data_AF-A0A9W7B091-F1
#
_entry.id   AF-A0A9W7B091-F1
#
_cell.length_a   1.000
_cell.length_b   1.000
_cell.length_c   1.000
_cell.angle_alpha   90.00
_cell.angle_beta   90.00
_cell.angle_gamma   90.00
#
_symmetry.space_group_name_H-M   'P 1'
#
loop_
_entity.id
_entity.type
_entity.pdbx_description
1 polymer ?
#
loop_
_entity_poly.entity_id
_entity_poly.type
_entity_poly.pdbx_seq_one_letter_code
_entity_poly.pdbx_strand_id
1 'polypeptide(L)'
;MAVLGVIMAIPALISFYVLWVISMLLRPVFVISVGLLLWNFPSTVLKFKQVVNTAAYMFLTNDKKYKKLPDPNMDDFKVKHERKTIIFVRHGESCWNDTFNAGERSKLDFLKGFLPGLLLASLTEIYLALTGRVDSWFYDSPLSEYGVSQITRLAEFLKRPPTTPEEKKYIDILNGTSSTSSVLISSNLRRAISTICIGFRSRLTSSPSSKIIIHPSLQEISRNPDTLSITPPQTLVEPSWIEKRLYPNVVHSLQNQCDMTFHTGNKPLTSNGGLRMSEFCDFAFTLNEDVLICGGHSLWFRSYFRQYLPSSSKHVAKVKKMVNGGCVKFEVLRAVKGGKGVYVIDEESIRVVYGGF
;
A
#
# COMPACT_ATOMS: atom_id res chain seq x y z
N MET A 1 58.48 -16.83 24.24
CA MET A 1 57.68 -18.02 23.85
C MET A 1 56.29 -18.02 24.46
N ALA A 2 56.12 -17.93 25.79
CA ALA A 2 54.80 -17.97 26.45
C ALA A 2 53.82 -16.83 26.03
N VAL A 3 54.31 -15.59 25.95
CA VAL A 3 53.48 -14.42 25.56
C VAL A 3 52.97 -14.53 24.12
N LEU A 4 53.79 -15.06 23.21
CA LEU A 4 53.40 -15.25 21.81
C LEU A 4 52.29 -16.31 21.68
N GLY A 5 52.33 -17.38 22.49
CA GLY A 5 51.28 -18.39 22.55
C GLY A 5 49.94 -17.84 23.06
N VAL A 6 49.96 -16.94 24.05
CA VAL A 6 48.75 -16.26 24.54
C VAL A 6 48.16 -15.35 23.47
N ILE A 7 48.99 -14.56 22.78
CA ILE A 7 48.53 -13.66 21.71
C ILE A 7 47.92 -14.45 20.54
N MET A 8 48.52 -15.58 20.16
CA MET A 8 47.98 -16.45 19.11
C MET A 8 46.66 -17.15 19.49
N ALA A 9 46.36 -17.27 20.79
CA ALA A 9 45.10 -17.86 21.27
C ALA A 9 43.93 -16.87 21.32
N ILE A 10 44.18 -15.56 21.30
CA ILE A 10 43.14 -14.51 21.40
C ILE A 10 42.05 -14.65 20.32
N PRO A 11 42.38 -14.86 19.01
CA PRO A 11 41.34 -15.02 17.99
C PRO A 11 40.43 -16.22 18.25
N ALA A 12 41.00 -17.37 18.65
CA ALA A 12 40.22 -18.57 18.97
C ALA A 12 39.32 -18.37 20.19
N LEU A 13 39.82 -17.69 21.22
CA LEU A 13 39.05 -17.34 22.41
C LEU A 13 37.89 -16.39 22.08
N ILE A 14 38.14 -15.36 21.27
CA ILE A 14 37.11 -14.43 20.79
C ILE A 14 36.07 -15.19 19.95
N SER A 15 36.50 -16.03 19.00
CA SER A 15 35.58 -16.84 18.21
C SER A 15 34.73 -17.77 19.08
N PHE A 16 35.32 -18.41 20.10
CA PHE A 16 34.57 -19.24 21.05
C PHE A 16 33.51 -18.44 21.80
N TYR A 17 33.86 -17.30 22.40
CA TYR A 17 32.88 -16.49 23.14
C TYR A 17 31.80 -15.91 22.24
N VAL A 18 32.14 -15.49 21.02
CA VAL A 18 31.16 -15.04 20.03
C VAL A 18 30.20 -16.16 19.67
N LEU A 19 30.70 -17.36 19.33
CA LEU A 19 29.87 -18.51 19.02
C LEU A 19 29.03 -18.97 20.22
N TRP A 20 29.58 -18.90 21.44
CA TRP A 20 28.87 -19.24 22.67
C TRP A 20 27.72 -18.27 22.93
N VAL A 21 27.95 -16.96 22.83
CA VAL A 21 26.91 -15.94 22.94
C VAL A 21 25.83 -16.13 21.87
N ILE A 22 26.23 -16.34 20.61
CA ILE A 22 25.29 -16.65 19.52
C ILE A 22 24.48 -17.90 19.87
N SER A 23 25.11 -18.98 20.32
CA SER A 23 24.39 -20.21 20.70
C SER A 23 23.43 -19.98 21.87
N MET A 24 23.83 -19.21 22.89
CA MET A 24 22.98 -18.88 24.04
C MET A 24 21.76 -18.05 23.62
N LEU A 25 21.90 -17.15 22.65
CA LEU A 25 20.79 -16.36 22.12
C LEU A 25 19.90 -17.17 21.17
N LEU A 26 20.47 -18.07 20.36
CA LEU A 26 19.74 -18.88 19.39
C LEU A 26 18.94 -20.01 20.04
N ARG A 27 19.39 -20.57 21.17
CA ARG A 27 18.69 -21.69 21.84
C ARG A 27 17.26 -21.33 22.27
N PRO A 28 17.00 -20.23 23.00
CA PRO A 28 15.63 -19.81 23.32
C PRO A 28 14.79 -19.57 22.07
N VAL A 29 15.36 -18.91 21.05
CA VAL A 29 14.67 -18.67 19.77
C VAL A 29 14.29 -19.98 19.10
N PHE A 30 15.19 -20.96 19.09
CA PHE A 30 14.92 -22.29 18.54
C PHE A 30 13.81 -23.01 19.32
N VAL A 31 13.89 -23.05 20.66
CA VAL A 31 12.87 -23.69 21.51
C VAL A 31 11.51 -23.03 21.31
N ILE A 32 11.44 -21.70 21.29
CA ILE A 32 10.20 -20.96 21.03
C ILE A 32 9.70 -21.26 19.61
N SER A 33 10.57 -21.30 18.60
CA SER A 33 10.19 -21.58 17.22
C SER A 33 9.61 -22.98 17.07
N VAL A 34 10.24 -23.99 17.68
CA VAL A 34 9.71 -25.36 17.73
C VAL A 34 8.38 -25.41 18.48
N GLY A 35 8.28 -24.73 19.62
CA GLY A 35 7.03 -24.61 20.38
C GLY A 35 5.89 -23.99 19.55
N LEU A 36 6.17 -22.91 18.82
CA LEU A 36 5.22 -22.27 17.90
C LEU A 36 4.82 -23.17 16.73
N LEU A 37 5.77 -23.91 16.15
CA LEU A 37 5.50 -24.88 15.09
C LEU A 37 4.58 -26.00 15.58
N LEU A 38 4.79 -26.51 16.79
CA LEU A 38 3.94 -27.54 17.39
C LEU A 38 2.57 -27.00 17.80
N TRP A 39 2.50 -25.75 18.26
CA TRP A 39 1.26 -25.12 18.73
C TRP A 39 0.36 -24.62 17.60
N ASN A 40 0.94 -23.93 16.60
CA ASN A 40 0.23 -23.27 15.50
C ASN A 40 0.97 -23.48 14.17
N PHE A 41 1.06 -24.73 13.70
CA PHE A 41 1.85 -25.08 12.53
C PHE A 41 1.54 -24.22 11.28
N PRO A 42 0.28 -24.06 10.82
CA PRO A 42 0.00 -23.34 9.57
C PRO A 42 0.41 -21.87 9.63
N SER A 43 0.05 -21.17 10.71
CA SER A 43 0.34 -19.75 10.91
C SER A 43 1.84 -19.49 11.08
N THR A 44 2.54 -20.40 11.77
CA THR A 44 3.99 -20.30 11.97
C THR A 44 4.74 -20.48 10.65
N VAL A 45 4.37 -21.46 9.83
CA VAL A 45 4.95 -21.66 8.49
C VAL A 45 4.69 -20.44 7.60
N LEU A 46 3.47 -19.88 7.63
CA LEU A 46 3.13 -18.69 6.86
C LEU A 46 3.98 -17.47 7.28
N LYS A 47 4.08 -17.18 8.58
CA LYS A 47 4.91 -16.09 9.10
C LYS A 47 6.39 -16.29 8.77
N PHE A 48 6.91 -17.51 8.88
CA PHE A 48 8.29 -17.80 8.48
C PHE A 48 8.53 -17.52 6.98
N LYS A 49 7.63 -17.98 6.11
CA LYS A 49 7.69 -17.66 4.67
C LYS A 49 7.64 -16.16 4.42
N GLN A 50 6.80 -15.41 5.15
CA GLN A 50 6.71 -13.95 5.03
C GLN A 50 8.03 -13.27 5.42
N VAL A 51 8.67 -13.69 6.52
CA VAL A 51 9.97 -13.17 6.95
C VAL A 51 11.03 -13.41 5.88
N VAL A 52 11.17 -14.64 5.40
CA VAL A 52 12.16 -15.02 4.37
C VAL A 52 11.93 -14.25 3.07
N ASN A 53 10.69 -14.23 2.57
CA ASN A 53 10.34 -13.53 1.33
C ASN A 53 10.56 -12.02 1.44
N THR A 54 10.23 -11.43 2.59
CA THR A 54 10.44 -10.00 2.81
C THR A 54 11.90 -9.66 2.92
N ALA A 55 12.70 -10.47 3.62
CA ALA A 55 14.14 -10.27 3.67
C ALA A 55 14.75 -10.33 2.27
N ALA A 56 14.41 -11.38 1.49
CA ALA A 56 14.83 -11.50 0.09
C ALA A 56 14.41 -10.26 -0.72
N TYR A 57 13.17 -9.80 -0.57
CA TYR A 57 12.67 -8.61 -1.24
C TYR A 57 13.44 -7.34 -0.86
N MET A 58 13.64 -7.09 0.44
CA MET A 58 14.35 -5.93 0.96
C MET A 58 15.75 -5.79 0.37
N PHE A 59 16.48 -6.90 0.26
CA PHE A 59 17.87 -6.90 -0.19
C PHE A 59 18.02 -6.99 -1.71
N LEU A 60 17.15 -7.74 -2.41
CA LEU A 60 17.37 -8.12 -3.80
C LEU A 60 16.47 -7.36 -4.80
N THR A 61 15.45 -6.63 -4.34
CA THR A 61 14.48 -6.00 -5.26
C THR A 61 15.02 -4.81 -6.06
N ASN A 62 14.51 -4.68 -7.27
CA ASN A 62 14.69 -3.52 -8.15
C ASN A 62 13.50 -2.54 -8.10
N ASP A 63 12.63 -2.59 -7.08
CA ASP A 63 11.35 -1.86 -7.07
C ASP A 63 11.46 -0.35 -7.39
N LYS A 64 12.52 0.29 -6.86
CA LYS A 64 12.81 1.73 -7.06
C LYS A 64 13.71 2.03 -8.26
N LYS A 65 14.15 1.02 -9.01
CA LYS A 65 15.10 1.13 -10.12
C LYS A 65 14.38 0.91 -11.45
N TYR A 66 14.00 2.01 -12.09
CA TYR A 66 13.45 2.02 -13.44
C TYR A 66 13.77 3.35 -14.12
N LYS A 67 13.86 3.31 -15.45
CA LYS A 67 14.15 4.51 -16.25
C LYS A 67 12.89 5.35 -16.39
N LYS A 68 13.06 6.67 -16.39
CA LYS A 68 12.01 7.58 -16.84
C LYS A 68 11.71 7.31 -18.31
N LEU A 69 10.44 7.35 -18.68
CA LEU A 69 10.02 7.25 -20.08
C LEU A 69 10.37 8.57 -20.78
N PRO A 70 10.70 8.52 -22.08
CA PRO A 70 10.82 9.75 -22.86
C PRO A 70 9.49 10.49 -22.84
N ASP A 71 9.54 11.82 -22.91
CA ASP A 71 8.33 12.62 -23.04
C ASP A 71 7.59 12.20 -24.31
N PRO A 72 6.27 11.96 -24.23
CA PRO A 72 5.49 11.54 -25.39
C PRO A 72 5.47 12.64 -26.45
N ASN A 73 5.46 12.26 -27.74
CA ASN A 73 5.18 13.22 -28.79
C ASN A 73 3.69 13.58 -28.71
N MET A 74 3.38 14.83 -28.36
CA MET A 74 2.00 15.29 -28.21
C MET A 74 1.19 15.20 -29.51
N ASP A 75 1.85 15.14 -30.68
CA ASP A 75 1.18 14.90 -31.95
C ASP A 75 0.53 13.49 -32.01
N ASP A 76 1.09 12.51 -31.30
CA ASP A 76 0.51 11.16 -31.19
C ASP A 76 -0.89 11.20 -30.53
N PHE A 77 -1.19 12.24 -29.75
CA PHE A 77 -2.45 12.41 -29.02
C PHE A 77 -3.44 13.35 -29.72
N LYS A 78 -3.02 14.13 -30.73
CA LYS A 78 -3.91 15.06 -31.44
C LYS A 78 -4.88 14.36 -32.39
N VAL A 79 -4.48 13.22 -32.96
CA VAL A 79 -5.22 12.55 -34.04
C VAL A 79 -6.23 11.54 -33.48
N LYS A 80 -5.80 10.67 -32.57
CA LYS A 80 -6.64 9.63 -31.97
C LYS A 80 -6.11 9.23 -30.61
N HIS A 81 -6.88 9.48 -29.56
CA HIS A 81 -6.56 9.02 -28.21
C HIS A 81 -7.82 8.52 -27.49
N GLU A 82 -7.63 7.54 -26.60
CA GLU A 82 -8.61 7.17 -25.59
C GLU A 82 -8.36 7.99 -24.33
N ARG A 83 -9.41 8.20 -23.51
CA ARG A 83 -9.32 8.95 -22.25
C ARG A 83 -9.94 8.12 -21.12
N LYS A 84 -9.30 8.13 -19.95
CA LYS A 84 -9.85 7.55 -18.73
C LYS A 84 -9.70 8.52 -17.57
N THR A 85 -10.75 8.70 -16.78
CA THR A 85 -10.70 9.52 -15.57
C THR A 85 -10.28 8.68 -14.38
N ILE A 86 -9.32 9.17 -13.60
CA ILE A 86 -8.85 8.51 -12.37
C ILE A 86 -9.08 9.46 -11.20
N ILE A 87 -9.74 8.98 -10.15
CA ILE A 87 -9.78 9.63 -8.84
C ILE A 87 -8.95 8.78 -7.88
N PHE A 88 -7.73 9.23 -7.59
CA PHE A 88 -6.82 8.51 -6.72
C PHE A 88 -7.06 8.88 -5.26
N VAL A 89 -7.21 7.88 -4.41
CA VAL A 89 -7.45 8.00 -2.97
C VAL A 89 -6.23 7.47 -2.23
N ARG A 90 -5.57 8.34 -1.47
CA ARG A 90 -4.43 7.92 -0.65
C ARG A 90 -4.93 7.22 0.61
N HIS A 91 -4.32 6.09 0.96
CA HIS A 91 -4.62 5.40 2.23
C HIS A 91 -4.44 6.29 3.48
N GLY A 92 -5.17 5.95 4.54
CA GLY A 92 -4.98 6.49 5.90
C GLY A 92 -3.65 6.06 6.51
N GLU A 93 -3.21 6.70 7.60
CA GLU A 93 -1.99 6.25 8.29
C GLU A 93 -2.06 4.78 8.70
N SER A 94 -0.98 4.02 8.53
CA SER A 94 -0.88 2.63 9.01
C SER A 94 -0.18 2.54 10.37
N CYS A 95 -0.34 1.42 11.08
CA CYS A 95 0.43 1.12 12.30
C CYS A 95 1.95 1.21 12.05
N TRP A 96 2.45 0.71 10.91
CA TRP A 96 3.83 0.92 10.48
C TRP A 96 4.19 2.41 10.39
N ASN A 97 3.34 3.23 9.79
CA ASN A 97 3.62 4.67 9.66
C ASN A 97 3.62 5.37 11.01
N ASP A 98 2.67 5.04 11.88
CA ASP A 98 2.62 5.56 13.24
C ASP A 98 3.89 5.20 14.04
N THR A 99 4.47 4.01 13.84
CA THR A 99 5.73 3.67 14.52
C THR A 99 6.96 4.32 13.89
N PHE A 100 7.08 4.33 12.55
CA PHE A 100 8.35 4.64 11.88
C PHE A 100 8.43 6.02 11.20
N ASN A 101 7.32 6.76 11.09
CA ASN A 101 7.32 8.07 10.44
C ASN A 101 6.89 9.17 11.40
N ALA A 102 7.61 10.29 11.45
CA ALA A 102 7.20 11.44 12.25
C ALA A 102 5.78 11.94 11.88
N GLY A 103 5.42 11.88 10.59
CA GLY A 103 4.10 12.32 10.13
C GLY A 103 3.91 13.81 10.42
N GLU A 104 2.81 14.14 11.11
CA GLU A 104 2.49 15.49 11.58
C GLU A 104 3.10 15.83 12.95
N ARG A 105 3.73 14.85 13.62
CA ARG A 105 4.31 15.04 14.95
C ARG A 105 5.59 15.86 14.87
N SER A 106 5.85 16.64 15.93
CA SER A 106 7.15 17.28 16.11
C SER A 106 8.25 16.22 16.22
N LYS A 107 9.50 16.58 15.89
CA LYS A 107 10.64 15.65 16.02
C LYS A 107 10.79 15.11 17.45
N LEU A 108 10.53 15.95 18.45
CA LEU A 108 10.65 15.57 19.86
C LEU A 108 9.56 14.56 20.24
N ASP A 109 8.32 14.78 19.83
CA ASP A 109 7.21 13.87 20.13
C ASP A 109 7.38 12.53 19.42
N PHE A 110 7.87 12.55 18.17
CA PHE A 110 8.21 11.33 17.46
C PHE A 110 9.29 10.53 18.19
N LEU A 111 10.39 11.15 18.61
CA LEU A 111 11.47 10.45 19.32
C LEU A 111 11.02 9.88 20.66
N LYS A 112 10.18 10.61 21.41
CA LYS A 112 9.59 10.13 22.66
C LYS A 112 8.64 8.95 22.43
N GLY A 113 7.85 8.97 21.36
CA GLY A 113 6.91 7.91 21.00
C GLY A 113 7.55 6.71 20.30
N PHE A 114 8.73 6.87 19.69
CA PHE A 114 9.36 5.83 18.86
C PHE A 114 9.67 4.56 19.65
N LEU A 115 10.39 4.66 20.78
CA LEU A 115 10.76 3.48 21.57
C LEU A 115 9.53 2.77 22.18
N PRO A 116 8.58 3.47 22.83
CA PRO A 116 7.33 2.83 23.29
C PRO A 116 6.52 2.21 22.15
N GLY A 117 6.42 2.89 21.00
CA GLY A 117 5.72 2.40 19.83
C GLY A 117 6.37 1.14 19.25
N LEU A 118 7.70 1.10 19.18
CA LEU A 118 8.45 -0.06 18.73
C LEU A 118 8.28 -1.25 19.69
N LEU A 119 8.27 -1.00 21.00
CA LEU A 119 7.99 -2.04 22.00
C LEU A 119 6.57 -2.59 21.83
N LEU A 120 5.56 -1.72 21.70
CA LEU A 120 4.18 -2.13 21.49
C LEU A 120 4.00 -2.94 20.19
N ALA A 121 4.63 -2.50 19.10
CA ALA A 121 4.62 -3.22 17.82
C ALA A 121 5.23 -4.62 17.97
N SER A 122 6.37 -4.72 18.67
CA SER A 122 7.06 -5.99 18.91
C SER A 122 6.25 -6.94 19.80
N LEU A 123 5.66 -6.43 20.88
CA LEU A 123 4.79 -7.21 21.76
C LEU A 123 3.53 -7.69 21.02
N THR A 124 3.00 -6.87 20.11
CA THR A 124 1.86 -7.23 19.28
C THR A 124 2.22 -8.36 18.32
N GLU A 125 3.39 -8.33 17.67
CA GLU A 125 3.85 -9.46 16.84
C GLU A 125 4.02 -10.76 17.64
N ILE A 126 4.58 -10.68 18.85
CA ILE A 126 4.71 -11.84 19.74
C ILE A 126 3.33 -12.40 20.07
N TYR A 127 2.37 -11.54 20.45
CA TYR A 127 1.00 -11.95 20.70
C TYR A 127 0.34 -12.61 19.48
N LEU A 128 0.49 -12.03 18.28
CA LEU A 128 -0.07 -12.58 17.05
C LEU A 128 0.55 -13.94 16.69
N ALA A 129 1.85 -14.12 16.92
CA ALA A 129 2.52 -15.40 16.72
C ALA A 129 2.02 -16.46 17.71
N LEU A 130 1.97 -16.13 19.02
CA LEU A 130 1.50 -17.06 20.06
C LEU A 130 0.03 -17.46 19.90
N THR A 131 -0.81 -16.54 19.42
CA THR A 131 -2.24 -16.81 19.17
C THR A 131 -2.54 -17.38 17.79
N GLY A 132 -1.53 -17.55 16.93
CA GLY A 132 -1.70 -18.12 15.60
C GLY A 132 -2.48 -17.23 14.63
N ARG A 133 -2.62 -15.93 14.92
CA ARG A 133 -3.36 -14.99 14.07
C ARG A 133 -2.53 -14.62 12.84
N VAL A 134 -3.16 -14.70 11.66
CA VAL A 134 -2.59 -14.25 10.39
C VAL A 134 -2.79 -12.74 10.27
N ASP A 135 -2.01 -12.01 11.06
CA ASP A 135 -1.97 -10.55 11.06
C ASP A 135 -0.55 -10.09 11.38
N SER A 136 -0.28 -8.80 11.17
CA SER A 136 1.01 -8.19 11.45
C SER A 136 0.91 -6.67 11.57
N TRP A 137 1.68 -6.14 12.53
CA TRP A 137 1.99 -4.72 12.65
C TRP A 137 3.04 -4.29 11.60
N PHE A 138 3.98 -5.18 11.27
CA PHE A 138 5.10 -4.85 10.38
C PHE A 138 4.84 -5.13 8.90
N TYR A 139 4.22 -6.27 8.59
CA TYR A 139 3.92 -6.72 7.22
C TYR A 139 2.50 -6.36 6.86
N ASP A 140 2.30 -5.83 5.65
CA ASP A 140 0.99 -5.39 5.17
C ASP A 140 0.18 -4.63 6.23
N SER A 141 0.84 -3.72 6.95
CA SER A 141 0.31 -3.13 8.19
C SER A 141 -1.11 -2.59 7.98
N PRO A 142 -2.04 -2.86 8.92
CA PRO A 142 -3.38 -2.26 8.88
C PRO A 142 -3.30 -0.76 9.15
N LEU A 143 -4.45 -0.08 9.00
CA LEU A 143 -4.60 1.32 9.39
C LEU A 143 -4.34 1.50 10.90
N SER A 144 -3.74 2.60 11.32
CA SER A 144 -3.74 3.01 12.73
C SER A 144 -5.11 3.58 13.11
N GLU A 145 -5.39 3.76 14.40
CA GLU A 145 -6.62 4.43 14.84
C GLU A 145 -6.70 5.87 14.28
N TYR A 146 -5.57 6.58 14.23
CA TYR A 146 -5.50 7.89 13.59
C TYR A 146 -5.76 7.79 12.09
N GLY A 147 -5.20 6.79 11.40
CA GLY A 147 -5.47 6.53 10.00
C GLY A 147 -6.94 6.26 9.71
N VAL A 148 -7.61 5.49 10.57
CA VAL A 148 -9.06 5.28 10.52
C VAL A 148 -9.80 6.61 10.67
N SER A 149 -9.42 7.47 11.62
CA SER A 149 -10.02 8.80 11.78
C SER A 149 -9.90 9.67 10.52
N GLN A 150 -8.76 9.60 9.82
CA GLN A 150 -8.54 10.31 8.55
C GLN A 150 -9.52 9.85 7.48
N ILE A 151 -9.77 8.54 7.38
CA ILE A 151 -10.71 7.98 6.41
C ILE A 151 -12.16 8.23 6.81
N THR A 152 -12.45 8.32 8.10
CA THR A 152 -13.77 8.73 8.59
C THR A 152 -14.12 10.15 8.16
N ARG A 153 -13.15 11.07 8.19
CA ARG A 153 -13.35 12.43 7.66
C ARG A 153 -13.62 12.46 6.15
N LEU A 154 -13.00 11.57 5.38
CA LEU A 154 -13.35 11.39 3.97
C LEU A 154 -14.81 10.91 3.81
N ALA A 155 -15.22 9.90 4.58
CA ALA A 155 -16.59 9.41 4.52
C ALA A 155 -17.63 10.47 4.95
N GLU A 156 -17.29 11.35 5.90
CA GLU A 156 -18.12 12.49 6.30
C GLU A 156 -18.20 13.54 5.19
N PHE A 157 -17.07 13.83 4.53
CA PHE A 157 -17.05 14.69 3.34
C PHE A 157 -17.97 14.17 2.22
N LEU A 158 -18.04 12.85 2.02
CA LEU A 158 -18.93 12.25 1.01
C LEU A 158 -20.42 12.30 1.39
N LYS A 159 -20.75 12.49 2.68
CA LYS A 159 -22.14 12.56 3.17
C LYS A 159 -22.67 13.97 3.29
N ARG A 160 -21.80 14.96 3.46
CA ARG A 160 -22.25 16.34 3.66
C ARG A 160 -22.88 16.91 2.38
N PRO A 161 -23.79 17.88 2.50
CA PRO A 161 -24.28 18.62 1.34
C PRO A 161 -23.11 19.26 0.58
N PRO A 162 -23.09 19.16 -0.76
CA PRO A 162 -22.06 19.77 -1.57
C PRO A 162 -22.20 21.30 -1.54
N THR A 163 -21.06 21.99 -1.53
CA THR A 163 -20.99 23.47 -1.49
C THR A 163 -20.99 24.08 -2.89
N THR A 164 -20.55 23.34 -3.90
CA THR A 164 -20.48 23.80 -5.29
C THR A 164 -21.03 22.75 -6.25
N PRO A 165 -21.47 23.13 -7.46
CA PRO A 165 -21.89 22.18 -8.48
C PRO A 165 -20.77 21.21 -8.90
N GLU A 166 -19.52 21.68 -8.94
CA GLU A 166 -18.36 20.84 -9.25
C GLU A 166 -18.10 19.82 -8.14
N GLU A 167 -18.18 20.24 -6.87
CA GLU A 167 -18.06 19.32 -5.74
C GLU A 167 -19.18 18.28 -5.74
N LYS A 168 -20.42 18.71 -6.01
CA LYS A 168 -21.58 17.80 -6.15
C LYS A 168 -21.30 16.71 -7.19
N LYS A 169 -20.80 17.09 -8.37
CA LYS A 169 -20.45 16.15 -9.44
C LYS A 169 -19.50 15.06 -8.93
N TYR A 170 -18.43 15.42 -8.23
CA TYR A 170 -17.46 14.44 -7.74
C TYR A 170 -17.98 13.62 -6.55
N ILE A 171 -18.73 14.22 -5.63
CA ILE A 171 -19.38 13.50 -4.53
C ILE A 171 -20.36 12.46 -5.10
N ASP A 172 -21.16 12.81 -6.11
CA ASP A 172 -22.11 11.89 -6.74
C ASP A 172 -21.38 10.73 -7.44
N ILE A 173 -20.26 11.00 -8.12
CA ILE A 173 -19.43 9.94 -8.73
C ILE A 173 -18.84 9.02 -7.65
N LEU A 174 -18.28 9.59 -6.58
CA LEU A 174 -17.64 8.85 -5.50
C LEU A 174 -18.66 8.00 -4.72
N ASN A 175 -19.88 8.50 -4.52
CA ASN A 175 -20.98 7.76 -3.90
C ASN A 175 -21.65 6.75 -4.84
N GLY A 176 -21.34 6.78 -6.15
CA GLY A 176 -21.99 5.91 -7.14
C GLY A 176 -23.43 6.29 -7.45
N THR A 177 -23.81 7.54 -7.21
CA THR A 177 -25.16 8.11 -7.48
C THR A 177 -25.20 8.93 -8.76
N SER A 178 -24.04 9.21 -9.37
CA SER A 178 -23.94 9.88 -10.68
C SER A 178 -24.38 8.97 -11.82
N SER A 179 -24.85 9.57 -12.93
CA SER A 179 -25.03 8.86 -14.20
C SER A 179 -23.71 8.45 -14.86
N THR A 180 -22.59 9.04 -14.44
CA THR A 180 -21.25 8.65 -14.92
C THR A 180 -20.85 7.32 -14.31
N SER A 181 -20.52 6.34 -15.15
CA SER A 181 -20.12 5.01 -14.69
C SER A 181 -18.80 5.07 -13.92
N SER A 182 -18.72 4.36 -12.79
CA SER A 182 -17.49 4.34 -11.98
C SER A 182 -17.28 3.01 -11.27
N VAL A 183 -16.02 2.64 -11.07
CA VAL A 183 -15.61 1.42 -10.36
C VAL A 183 -14.59 1.72 -9.27
N LEU A 184 -14.68 1.00 -8.16
CA LEU A 184 -13.71 1.04 -7.07
C LEU A 184 -12.58 0.06 -7.37
N ILE A 185 -11.34 0.53 -7.23
CA ILE A 185 -10.13 -0.26 -7.40
C ILE A 185 -9.24 -0.01 -6.19
N SER A 186 -8.56 -1.01 -5.68
CA SER A 186 -7.57 -0.85 -4.62
C SER A 186 -6.28 -1.59 -4.96
N SER A 187 -5.16 -1.10 -4.44
CA SER A 187 -4.00 -1.96 -4.26
C SER A 187 -4.34 -3.16 -3.38
N ASN A 188 -3.51 -4.19 -3.43
CA ASN A 188 -3.64 -5.38 -2.59
C ASN A 188 -3.07 -5.24 -1.17
N LEU A 189 -2.69 -4.02 -0.74
CA LEU A 189 -2.25 -3.76 0.62
C LEU A 189 -3.44 -3.39 1.51
N ARG A 190 -3.58 -4.04 2.66
CA ARG A 190 -4.74 -3.94 3.55
C ARG A 190 -5.11 -2.51 3.90
N ARG A 191 -4.13 -1.66 4.21
CA ARG A 191 -4.39 -0.23 4.50
C ARG A 191 -5.11 0.52 3.38
N ALA A 192 -4.86 0.19 2.11
CA ALA A 192 -5.55 0.79 0.98
C ALA A 192 -6.95 0.19 0.82
N ILE A 193 -7.07 -1.14 0.95
CA ILE A 193 -8.36 -1.85 0.87
C ILE A 193 -9.31 -1.32 1.95
N SER A 194 -8.87 -1.29 3.21
CA SER A 194 -9.62 -0.74 4.34
C SER A 194 -9.94 0.75 4.15
N THR A 195 -9.06 1.52 3.51
CA THR A 195 -9.37 2.92 3.17
C THR A 195 -10.57 3.01 2.23
N ILE A 196 -10.61 2.17 1.18
CA ILE A 196 -11.75 2.15 0.27
C ILE A 196 -13.00 1.64 0.98
N CYS A 197 -12.91 0.55 1.73
CA CYS A 197 -14.07 -0.02 2.42
C CYS A 197 -14.66 0.92 3.48
N ILE A 198 -13.82 1.60 4.29
CA ILE A 198 -14.28 2.54 5.32
C ILE A 198 -14.72 3.87 4.71
N GLY A 199 -13.96 4.40 3.76
CA GLY A 199 -14.20 5.71 3.13
C GLY A 199 -15.46 5.73 2.29
N PHE A 200 -15.69 4.65 1.53
CA PHE A 200 -16.83 4.49 0.61
C PHE A 200 -17.93 3.59 1.18
N ARG A 201 -17.96 3.40 2.51
CA ARG A 201 -18.93 2.53 3.19
C ARG A 201 -20.39 2.84 2.80
N SER A 202 -20.75 4.11 2.61
CA SER A 202 -22.09 4.49 2.17
C SER A 202 -22.43 3.92 0.79
N ARG A 203 -21.54 4.07 -0.19
CA ARG A 203 -21.68 3.46 -1.51
C ARG A 203 -21.79 1.94 -1.43
N LEU A 204 -20.90 1.31 -0.67
CA LEU A 204 -20.83 -0.15 -0.56
C LEU A 204 -22.07 -0.74 0.11
N THR A 205 -22.62 -0.07 1.13
CA THR A 205 -23.88 -0.47 1.76
C THR A 205 -25.09 -0.23 0.85
N SER A 206 -25.16 0.92 0.17
CA SER A 206 -26.28 1.25 -0.72
C SER A 206 -26.27 0.47 -2.04
N SER A 207 -25.14 -0.11 -2.42
CA SER A 207 -25.00 -0.92 -3.63
C SER A 207 -24.23 -2.20 -3.32
N PRO A 208 -24.88 -3.25 -2.77
CA PRO A 208 -24.23 -4.51 -2.44
C PRO A 208 -23.56 -5.22 -3.63
N SER A 209 -24.02 -4.93 -4.85
CA SER A 209 -23.41 -5.42 -6.10
C SER A 209 -22.10 -4.70 -6.46
N SER A 210 -21.84 -3.51 -5.91
CA SER A 210 -20.56 -2.80 -6.14
C SER A 210 -19.41 -3.65 -5.63
N LYS A 211 -18.43 -3.84 -6.50
CA LYS A 211 -17.18 -4.54 -6.19
C LYS A 211 -16.00 -3.56 -6.12
N ILE A 212 -15.00 -3.96 -5.36
CA ILE A 212 -13.70 -3.31 -5.24
C ILE A 212 -12.71 -4.23 -5.93
N ILE A 213 -12.23 -3.86 -7.11
CA ILE A 213 -11.25 -4.66 -7.83
C ILE A 213 -9.90 -4.54 -7.14
N ILE A 214 -9.30 -5.66 -6.75
CA ILE A 214 -7.99 -5.69 -6.11
C ILE A 214 -6.91 -5.92 -7.16
N HIS A 215 -6.06 -4.91 -7.39
CA HIS A 215 -5.04 -4.95 -8.45
C HIS A 215 -3.63 -4.64 -7.90
N PRO A 216 -2.68 -5.61 -7.91
CA PRO A 216 -1.31 -5.43 -7.38
C PRO A 216 -0.46 -4.35 -8.07
N SER A 217 -0.81 -3.96 -9.30
CA SER A 217 -0.11 -2.87 -10.00
C SER A 217 -0.09 -1.55 -9.22
N LEU A 218 -1.07 -1.33 -8.32
CA LEU A 218 -1.17 -0.17 -7.43
C LEU A 218 -0.39 -0.29 -6.11
N GLN A 219 0.28 -1.43 -5.85
CA GLN A 219 1.05 -1.67 -4.63
C GLN A 219 2.15 -0.60 -4.42
N GLU A 220 2.49 -0.24 -3.18
CA GLU A 220 3.47 0.84 -2.93
C GLU A 220 4.85 0.55 -3.56
N ILE A 221 5.55 1.60 -4.01
CA ILE A 221 6.92 1.52 -4.51
C ILE A 221 7.89 1.69 -3.34
N SER A 222 8.28 0.57 -2.74
CA SER A 222 9.18 0.54 -1.58
C SER A 222 9.80 -0.84 -1.40
N ARG A 223 10.87 -0.89 -0.61
CA ARG A 223 11.49 -2.13 -0.16
C ARG A 223 10.99 -2.58 1.21
N ASN A 224 10.24 -1.73 1.90
CA ASN A 224 9.85 -1.96 3.29
C ASN A 224 8.89 -3.15 3.43
N PRO A 225 8.94 -3.87 4.57
CA PRO A 225 8.03 -4.98 4.88
C PRO A 225 6.55 -4.66 4.74
N ASP A 226 6.15 -3.45 5.14
CA ASP A 226 4.75 -3.00 5.10
C ASP A 226 4.21 -2.86 3.67
N THR A 227 5.06 -3.01 2.65
CA THR A 227 4.68 -2.92 1.25
C THR A 227 4.50 -4.27 0.58
N LEU A 228 4.51 -5.36 1.34
CA LEU A 228 4.18 -6.70 0.88
C LEU A 228 2.87 -7.16 1.53
N SER A 229 1.93 -7.62 0.71
CA SER A 229 0.62 -8.14 1.12
C SER A 229 0.77 -9.44 1.90
N ILE A 230 -0.01 -9.61 2.97
CA ILE A 230 -0.11 -10.90 3.67
C ILE A 230 -1.21 -11.80 3.08
N THR A 231 -2.13 -11.21 2.31
CA THR A 231 -3.20 -11.93 1.65
C THR A 231 -2.61 -12.75 0.48
N PRO A 232 -2.85 -14.06 0.41
CA PRO A 232 -2.45 -14.86 -0.73
C PRO A 232 -3.16 -14.45 -2.05
N PRO A 233 -2.59 -14.80 -3.21
CA PRO A 233 -3.24 -14.58 -4.51
C PRO A 233 -4.66 -15.17 -4.54
N GLN A 234 -5.61 -14.43 -5.09
CA GLN A 234 -7.01 -14.86 -5.31
C GLN A 234 -7.77 -15.38 -4.07
N THR A 235 -7.28 -15.14 -2.85
CA THR A 235 -7.99 -15.46 -1.61
C THR A 235 -8.69 -14.24 -1.03
N LEU A 236 -9.72 -14.47 -0.21
CA LEU A 236 -10.45 -13.40 0.48
C LEU A 236 -9.54 -12.55 1.37
N VAL A 237 -9.91 -11.28 1.51
CA VAL A 237 -9.22 -10.35 2.41
C VAL A 237 -9.65 -10.63 3.84
N GLU A 238 -8.67 -10.96 4.68
CA GLU A 238 -8.90 -11.13 6.12
C GLU A 238 -8.87 -9.78 6.84
N PRO A 239 -9.93 -9.41 7.59
CA PRO A 239 -9.95 -8.16 8.34
C PRO A 239 -8.97 -8.20 9.51
N SER A 240 -8.25 -7.09 9.72
CA SER A 240 -7.32 -6.98 10.84
C SER A 240 -8.05 -6.75 12.17
N TRP A 241 -7.28 -6.74 13.27
CA TRP A 241 -7.82 -6.38 14.58
C TRP A 241 -8.41 -4.95 14.62
N ILE A 242 -7.95 -4.05 13.76
CA ILE A 242 -8.43 -2.66 13.72
C ILE A 242 -9.83 -2.59 13.12
N GLU A 243 -10.06 -3.19 11.94
CA GLU A 243 -11.39 -3.18 11.33
C GLU A 243 -12.41 -3.94 12.18
N LYS A 244 -12.01 -5.12 12.71
CA LYS A 244 -12.88 -5.92 13.59
C LYS A 244 -13.37 -5.14 14.81
N ARG A 245 -12.52 -4.27 15.38
CA ARG A 245 -12.82 -3.50 16.59
C ARG A 245 -13.57 -2.21 16.30
N LEU A 246 -13.12 -1.43 15.31
CA LEU A 246 -13.62 -0.07 15.07
C LEU A 246 -14.75 0.00 14.03
N TYR A 247 -14.76 -0.90 13.04
CA TYR A 247 -15.71 -0.90 11.94
C TYR A 247 -16.20 -2.33 11.61
N PRO A 248 -16.87 -3.01 12.56
CA PRO A 248 -17.32 -4.40 12.37
C PRO A 248 -18.28 -4.55 11.18
N ASN A 249 -19.03 -3.50 10.83
CA ASN A 249 -19.90 -3.45 9.66
C ASN A 249 -19.14 -3.47 8.32
N VAL A 250 -17.88 -3.04 8.29
CA VAL A 250 -17.04 -3.00 7.08
C VAL A 250 -16.43 -4.38 6.77
N VAL A 251 -16.39 -5.29 7.75
CA VAL A 251 -15.94 -6.68 7.57
C VAL A 251 -16.69 -7.38 6.43
N HIS A 252 -18.00 -7.14 6.33
CA HIS A 252 -18.80 -7.71 5.25
C HIS A 252 -18.31 -7.27 3.87
N SER A 253 -18.03 -5.98 3.69
CA SER A 253 -17.50 -5.45 2.41
C SER A 253 -16.11 -5.98 2.09
N LEU A 254 -15.23 -6.13 3.09
CA LEU A 254 -13.90 -6.71 2.90
C LEU A 254 -13.97 -8.15 2.36
N GLN A 255 -14.87 -8.95 2.90
CA GLN A 255 -14.98 -10.37 2.54
C GLN A 255 -15.83 -10.62 1.30
N ASN A 256 -16.84 -9.80 1.02
CA ASN A 256 -17.86 -10.09 0.00
C ASN A 256 -17.85 -9.12 -1.19
N GLN A 257 -17.25 -7.94 -1.04
CA GLN A 257 -17.21 -6.91 -2.09
C GLN A 257 -15.81 -6.69 -2.65
N CYS A 258 -14.76 -7.29 -2.09
CA CYS A 258 -13.44 -7.31 -2.74
C CYS A 258 -13.43 -8.38 -3.84
N ASP A 259 -13.28 -7.95 -5.09
CA ASP A 259 -13.04 -8.83 -6.23
C ASP A 259 -11.55 -9.16 -6.32
N MET A 260 -11.24 -10.42 -6.02
CA MET A 260 -9.88 -10.95 -5.94
C MET A 260 -9.40 -11.54 -7.27
N THR A 261 -10.17 -11.45 -8.36
CA THR A 261 -9.85 -12.05 -9.67
C THR A 261 -8.47 -11.63 -10.18
N PHE A 262 -8.13 -10.34 -10.05
CA PHE A 262 -6.85 -9.76 -10.48
C PHE A 262 -5.76 -9.79 -9.40
N HIS A 263 -6.03 -10.37 -8.23
CA HIS A 263 -5.06 -10.43 -7.15
C HIS A 263 -4.04 -11.55 -7.37
N THR A 264 -2.92 -11.21 -8.01
CA THR A 264 -1.81 -12.15 -8.29
C THR A 264 -0.77 -12.27 -7.16
N GLY A 265 -1.04 -11.66 -6.00
CA GLY A 265 -0.15 -11.66 -4.84
C GLY A 265 0.89 -10.53 -4.86
N ASN A 266 2.04 -10.79 -4.23
CA ASN A 266 3.09 -9.78 -4.09
C ASN A 266 3.89 -9.55 -5.37
N LYS A 267 4.30 -8.30 -5.56
CA LYS A 267 5.30 -7.89 -6.54
C LYS A 267 6.57 -8.78 -6.49
N PRO A 268 7.00 -9.40 -7.61
CA PRO A 268 8.18 -10.25 -7.64
C PRO A 268 9.49 -9.44 -7.61
N LEU A 269 10.61 -10.10 -7.29
CA LEU A 269 11.95 -9.48 -7.23
C LEU A 269 12.38 -8.84 -8.56
N THR A 270 11.89 -9.38 -9.68
CA THR A 270 12.19 -8.94 -11.05
C THR A 270 11.32 -7.76 -11.50
N SER A 271 10.24 -7.44 -10.79
CA SER A 271 9.37 -6.31 -11.12
C SER A 271 9.93 -4.99 -10.57
N ASN A 272 9.38 -3.88 -11.05
CA ASN A 272 9.66 -2.55 -10.54
C ASN A 272 8.44 -1.61 -10.67
N GLY A 273 8.54 -0.43 -10.06
CA GLY A 273 7.48 0.57 -10.11
C GLY A 273 7.06 0.96 -11.53
N GLY A 274 8.01 1.14 -12.45
CA GLY A 274 7.74 1.50 -13.84
C GLY A 274 6.89 0.47 -14.58
N LEU A 275 7.23 -0.81 -14.45
CA LEU A 275 6.47 -1.91 -15.05
C LEU A 275 5.05 -1.97 -14.50
N ARG A 276 4.89 -1.84 -13.18
CA ARG A 276 3.57 -1.89 -12.52
C ARG A 276 2.71 -0.67 -12.87
N MET A 277 3.31 0.50 -13.02
CA MET A 277 2.57 1.68 -13.49
C MET A 277 2.07 1.50 -14.94
N SER A 278 2.86 0.88 -15.82
CA SER A 278 2.42 0.54 -17.18
C SER A 278 1.29 -0.49 -17.17
N GLU A 279 1.44 -1.56 -16.37
CA GLU A 279 0.43 -2.60 -16.19
C GLU A 279 -0.90 -2.02 -15.68
N PHE A 280 -0.84 -1.06 -14.76
CA PHE A 280 -2.03 -0.33 -14.32
C PHE A 280 -2.69 0.45 -15.46
N CYS A 281 -1.91 1.13 -16.31
CA CYS A 281 -2.45 1.83 -17.47
C CYS A 281 -3.09 0.85 -18.45
N ASP A 282 -2.43 -0.25 -18.79
CA ASP A 282 -2.99 -1.29 -19.66
C ASP A 282 -4.34 -1.79 -19.12
N PHE A 283 -4.38 -2.17 -17.84
CA PHE A 283 -5.59 -2.60 -17.15
C PHE A 283 -6.69 -1.52 -17.09
N ALA A 284 -6.34 -0.27 -16.78
CA ALA A 284 -7.29 0.83 -16.69
C ALA A 284 -8.08 1.02 -18.00
N PHE A 285 -7.43 0.83 -19.15
CA PHE A 285 -8.05 0.95 -20.46
C PHE A 285 -8.76 -0.33 -20.94
N THR A 286 -8.72 -1.44 -20.19
CA THR A 286 -9.59 -2.60 -20.46
C THR A 286 -10.96 -2.48 -19.79
N LEU A 287 -11.11 -1.56 -18.83
CA LEU A 287 -12.35 -1.35 -18.10
C LEU A 287 -13.33 -0.48 -18.90
N ASN A 288 -14.62 -0.79 -18.82
CA ASN A 288 -15.67 -0.07 -19.54
C ASN A 288 -16.10 1.21 -18.81
N GLU A 289 -15.83 1.31 -17.51
CA GLU A 289 -16.24 2.44 -16.68
C GLU A 289 -15.47 3.72 -17.02
N ASP A 290 -16.16 4.85 -16.99
CA ASP A 290 -15.60 6.17 -17.33
C ASP A 290 -14.61 6.66 -16.28
N VAL A 291 -14.92 6.37 -15.00
CA VAL A 291 -14.15 6.83 -13.83
C VAL A 291 -13.66 5.66 -12.99
N LEU A 292 -12.34 5.62 -12.78
CA LEU A 292 -11.69 4.67 -11.90
C LEU A 292 -11.35 5.35 -10.56
N ILE A 293 -11.91 4.85 -9.47
CA ILE A 293 -11.63 5.36 -8.12
C ILE A 293 -10.60 4.43 -7.47
N CYS A 294 -9.35 4.87 -7.39
CA CYS A 294 -8.21 4.01 -7.08
C CYS A 294 -7.63 4.28 -5.69
N GLY A 295 -7.77 3.33 -4.77
CA GLY A 295 -7.11 3.32 -3.47
C GLY A 295 -5.65 2.89 -3.59
N GLY A 296 -4.72 3.75 -3.16
CA GLY A 296 -3.29 3.45 -3.28
C GLY A 296 -2.41 4.31 -2.38
N HIS A 297 -1.15 4.45 -2.80
CA HIS A 297 -0.06 4.94 -1.95
C HIS A 297 0.71 6.11 -2.54
N SER A 298 1.38 6.84 -1.66
CA SER A 298 2.00 8.12 -2.03
C SER A 298 3.25 8.01 -2.90
N LEU A 299 4.11 7.01 -2.70
CA LEU A 299 5.31 6.91 -3.56
C LEU A 299 4.93 6.41 -4.94
N TRP A 300 3.98 5.47 -5.03
CA TRP A 300 3.34 5.08 -6.28
C TRP A 300 2.76 6.29 -7.00
N PHE A 301 1.87 7.04 -6.35
CA PHE A 301 1.21 8.22 -6.94
C PHE A 301 2.22 9.26 -7.44
N ARG A 302 3.18 9.64 -6.59
CA ARG A 302 4.20 10.63 -6.96
C ARG A 302 5.07 10.14 -8.12
N SER A 303 5.39 8.84 -8.14
CA SER A 303 6.15 8.23 -9.22
C SER A 303 5.35 8.19 -10.52
N TYR A 304 4.05 7.92 -10.45
CA TYR A 304 3.13 7.93 -11.58
C TYR A 304 3.09 9.30 -12.25
N PHE A 305 2.97 10.36 -11.46
CA PHE A 305 3.03 11.74 -11.96
C PHE A 305 4.41 12.09 -12.53
N ARG A 306 5.51 11.63 -11.94
CA ARG A 306 6.85 11.82 -12.52
C ARG A 306 7.03 11.08 -13.84
N GLN A 307 6.31 9.98 -14.02
CA GLN A 307 6.42 9.08 -15.15
C GLN A 307 5.61 9.55 -16.36
N TYR A 308 4.42 10.10 -16.12
CA TYR A 308 3.43 10.40 -17.17
C TYR A 308 3.07 11.88 -17.32
N LEU A 309 3.57 12.78 -16.47
CA LEU A 309 3.59 14.21 -16.82
C LEU A 309 4.85 14.55 -17.61
N PRO A 310 4.78 15.58 -18.49
CA PRO A 310 5.94 16.09 -19.20
C PRO A 310 7.12 16.39 -18.26
N SER A 311 8.34 16.24 -18.77
CA SER A 311 9.56 16.54 -18.02
C SER A 311 9.59 17.98 -17.53
N SER A 312 9.13 18.90 -18.38
CA SER A 312 9.01 20.34 -18.10
C SER A 312 7.95 20.69 -17.06
N SER A 313 6.95 19.84 -16.81
CA SER A 313 5.88 20.11 -15.85
C SER A 313 6.46 20.34 -14.44
N LYS A 314 5.99 21.40 -13.78
CA LYS A 314 6.33 21.75 -12.40
C LYS A 314 5.21 21.40 -11.42
N HIS A 315 4.23 20.60 -11.84
CA HIS A 315 3.07 20.28 -11.02
C HIS A 315 3.46 19.71 -9.64
N VAL A 316 2.78 20.18 -8.59
CA VAL A 316 3.07 19.86 -7.19
C VAL A 316 3.06 18.35 -6.89
N ALA A 317 2.24 17.60 -7.64
CA ALA A 317 2.14 16.14 -7.55
C ALA A 317 3.46 15.39 -7.84
N LYS A 318 4.42 15.99 -8.55
CA LYS A 318 5.74 15.40 -8.80
C LYS A 318 6.65 15.46 -7.57
N VAL A 319 6.35 16.31 -6.59
CA VAL A 319 7.23 16.60 -5.45
C VAL A 319 6.57 16.28 -4.11
N LYS A 320 5.35 16.77 -3.88
CA LYS A 320 4.65 16.61 -2.60
C LYS A 320 3.95 15.26 -2.47
N LYS A 321 3.72 14.87 -1.23
CA LYS A 321 3.02 13.66 -0.84
C LYS A 321 1.56 14.03 -0.66
N MET A 322 0.62 13.41 -1.38
CA MET A 322 -0.82 13.59 -1.09
C MET A 322 -1.10 13.41 0.40
N VAL A 323 -2.03 14.14 1.00
CA VAL A 323 -2.39 13.89 2.42
C VAL A 323 -3.08 12.53 2.57
N ASN A 324 -3.03 11.94 3.77
CA ASN A 324 -3.74 10.69 4.05
C ASN A 324 -5.26 10.88 3.89
N GLY A 325 -5.93 9.94 3.21
CA GLY A 325 -7.35 10.06 2.89
C GLY A 325 -7.69 11.06 1.78
N GLY A 326 -6.70 11.76 1.21
CA GLY A 326 -6.92 12.71 0.13
C GLY A 326 -7.32 12.06 -1.18
N CYS A 327 -8.15 12.75 -1.97
CA CYS A 327 -8.66 12.40 -3.28
C CYS A 327 -8.20 13.42 -4.33
N VAL A 328 -7.50 12.96 -5.37
CA VAL A 328 -7.06 13.79 -6.50
C VAL A 328 -7.56 13.16 -7.80
N LYS A 329 -8.30 13.96 -8.58
CA LYS A 329 -8.78 13.60 -9.92
C LYS A 329 -7.74 14.01 -10.96
N PHE A 330 -7.56 13.17 -11.97
CA PHE A 330 -6.80 13.48 -13.19
C PHE A 330 -7.26 12.56 -14.32
N GLU A 331 -6.93 12.92 -15.55
CA GLU A 331 -7.22 12.12 -16.74
C GLU A 331 -5.93 11.60 -17.35
N VAL A 332 -5.98 10.34 -17.76
CA VAL A 332 -4.92 9.67 -18.48
C VAL A 332 -5.38 9.51 -19.91
N LEU A 333 -4.52 9.90 -20.85
CA LEU A 333 -4.72 9.68 -22.27
C LEU A 333 -3.91 8.46 -22.71
N ARG A 334 -4.47 7.69 -23.65
CA ARG A 334 -3.78 6.58 -24.31
C ARG A 334 -3.77 6.80 -25.80
N ALA A 335 -2.58 6.78 -26.40
CA ALA A 335 -2.38 6.64 -27.83
C ALA A 335 -1.78 5.25 -28.12
N VAL A 336 -1.92 4.75 -29.34
CA VAL A 336 -1.31 3.49 -29.78
C VAL A 336 -0.19 3.78 -30.76
N LYS A 337 1.04 3.38 -30.42
CA LYS A 337 2.22 3.56 -31.26
C LYS A 337 2.95 2.24 -31.42
N GLY A 338 3.08 1.77 -32.67
CA GLY A 338 3.72 0.48 -32.95
C GLY A 338 3.08 -0.70 -32.21
N GLY A 339 1.74 -0.67 -32.05
CA GLY A 339 0.99 -1.70 -31.34
C GLY A 339 1.08 -1.65 -29.81
N LYS A 340 1.78 -0.67 -29.23
CA LYS A 340 1.90 -0.48 -27.77
C LYS A 340 1.17 0.78 -27.32
N GLY A 341 0.59 0.71 -26.12
CA GLY A 341 0.01 1.88 -25.46
C GLY A 341 1.10 2.88 -25.04
N VAL A 342 0.89 4.15 -25.37
CA VAL A 342 1.66 5.29 -24.88
C VAL A 342 0.70 6.14 -24.06
N TYR A 343 1.14 6.51 -22.85
CA TYR A 343 0.28 7.18 -21.87
C TYR A 343 0.82 8.54 -21.49
N VAL A 344 -0.09 9.50 -21.27
CA VAL A 344 0.24 10.82 -20.72
C VAL A 344 -0.88 11.26 -19.78
N ILE A 345 -0.52 11.96 -18.70
CA ILE A 345 -1.50 12.64 -17.86
C ILE A 345 -1.80 14.00 -18.50
N ASP A 346 -3.08 14.29 -18.69
CA ASP A 346 -3.53 15.62 -19.07
C ASP A 346 -3.37 16.56 -17.85
N GLU A 347 -2.34 17.41 -17.86
CA GLU A 347 -1.99 18.26 -16.72
C GLU A 347 -3.12 19.23 -16.33
N GLU A 348 -3.88 19.71 -17.32
CA GLU A 348 -5.00 20.63 -17.09
C GLU A 348 -6.21 19.94 -16.45
N SER A 349 -6.26 18.61 -16.51
CA SER A 349 -7.34 17.81 -15.94
C SER A 349 -7.20 17.59 -14.42
N ILE A 350 -6.05 17.93 -13.82
CA ILE A 350 -5.73 17.62 -12.42
C ILE A 350 -6.56 18.50 -11.47
N ARG A 351 -7.34 17.89 -10.57
CA ARG A 351 -8.16 18.59 -9.58
C ARG A 351 -8.05 17.94 -8.20
N VAL A 352 -7.98 18.75 -7.16
CA VAL A 352 -8.10 18.27 -5.78
C VAL A 352 -9.59 18.12 -5.46
N VAL A 353 -10.02 16.89 -5.17
CA VAL A 353 -11.41 16.61 -4.77
C VAL A 353 -11.55 16.69 -3.25
N TYR A 354 -10.58 16.15 -2.52
CA TYR A 354 -10.51 16.20 -1.06
C TYR A 354 -9.05 16.08 -0.59
N GLY A 355 -8.63 16.78 0.45
CA GLY A 355 -7.33 16.57 1.10
C GLY A 355 -6.04 16.97 0.34
N GLY A 356 -5.94 16.92 -0.98
CA GLY A 356 -4.82 17.51 -1.73
C GLY A 356 -3.40 16.99 -1.39
N PHE A 357 -2.41 17.89 -1.43
CA PHE A 357 -0.95 17.62 -1.41
C PHE A 357 -0.20 18.20 -0.21
#